data_AF-K1RZP0-F1
#
_entry.id   AF-K1RZP0-F1
#
_cell.length_a   1.000
_cell.length_b   1.000
_cell.length_c   1.000
_cell.angle_alpha   90.00
_cell.angle_beta   90.00
_cell.angle_gamma   90.00
#
_symmetry.space_group_name_H-M   'P 1'
#
loop_
_entity.id
_entity.type
_entity.pdbx_description
1 polymer ?
#
loop_
_entity_poly.entity_id
_entity_poly.type
_entity_poly.pdbx_seq_one_letter_code
_entity_poly.pdbx_strand_id
1 'polypeptide(L)'
;PGRFDYVVSRAVTAMPEFVKWIWDKIERGQRGSLPNGILYLKGGDLAEELGLTGRRWYLYDIPRFFSEEFFETKKVVYTPKK
;
A
#
# COMPACT_ATOMS: atom_id res chain seq x y z
N PRO A 1 7.13 19.53 10.08
CA PRO A 1 7.18 18.47 9.04
C PRO A 1 5.84 18.39 8.31
N GLY A 2 5.83 18.29 6.97
CA GLY A 2 4.59 18.19 6.19
C GLY A 2 3.89 16.84 6.37
N ARG A 3 2.56 16.84 6.23
CA ARG A 3 1.74 15.64 6.09
C ARG A 3 1.32 15.50 4.62
N PHE A 4 1.11 14.28 4.18
CA PHE A 4 0.84 13.95 2.78
C PHE A 4 -0.51 13.25 2.64
N ASP A 5 -1.18 13.47 1.53
CA ASP A 5 -2.44 12.77 1.23
C ASP A 5 -2.20 11.30 0.90
N TYR A 6 -1.16 11.01 0.12
CA TYR A 6 -0.82 9.65 -0.28
C TYR A 6 0.68 9.39 -0.11
N VAL A 7 1.01 8.17 0.30
CA VAL A 7 2.38 7.65 0.29
C VAL A 7 2.44 6.49 -0.69
N VAL A 8 3.28 6.62 -1.71
CA VAL A 8 3.51 5.57 -2.73
C VAL A 8 4.88 4.96 -2.53
N SER A 9 4.99 3.63 -2.56
CA SER A 9 6.28 2.94 -2.39
C SER A 9 6.39 1.66 -3.21
N ARG A 10 7.63 1.25 -3.46
CA ARG A 10 8.05 -0.02 -4.03
C ARG A 10 9.40 -0.39 -3.42
N ALA A 11 9.44 -1.37 -2.52
CA ALA A 11 10.67 -1.88 -1.93
C ALA A 11 10.50 -3.28 -1.34
N VAL A 12 11.59 -3.85 -0.83
CA VAL A 12 11.65 -5.17 -0.18
C VAL A 12 11.31 -5.10 1.32
N THR A 13 11.15 -3.89 1.87
CA THR A 13 10.87 -3.67 3.30
C THR A 13 9.58 -4.36 3.75
N ALA A 14 9.61 -4.93 4.96
CA ALA A 14 8.44 -5.54 5.57
C ALA A 14 7.31 -4.51 5.77
N MET A 15 6.06 -4.88 5.45
CA MET A 15 4.92 -3.97 5.54
C MET A 15 4.72 -3.39 6.95
N PRO A 16 4.84 -4.16 8.06
CA PRO A 16 4.68 -3.62 9.41
C PRO A 16 5.68 -2.50 9.74
N GLU A 17 6.95 -2.68 9.37
CA GLU A 17 8.00 -1.67 9.58
C GLU A 17 7.74 -0.43 8.75
N PHE A 18 7.40 -0.62 7.46
CA PHE A 18 7.10 0.48 6.57
C PHE A 18 5.93 1.32 7.09
N VAL A 19 4.81 0.66 7.45
CA VAL A 19 3.63 1.34 8.02
C VAL A 19 4.02 2.13 9.26
N LYS A 20 4.83 1.57 10.17
CA LYS A 20 5.30 2.27 11.38
C LYS A 20 6.05 3.57 11.05
N TRP A 21 6.89 3.59 10.01
CA TRP A 21 7.66 4.79 9.63
C TRP A 21 6.80 5.90 9.01
N ILE A 22 5.80 5.53 8.22
CA ILE A 22 5.07 6.52 7.41
C ILE A 22 3.71 6.90 8.00
N TRP A 23 3.16 6.15 8.96
CA TRP A 23 1.74 6.27 9.32
C TRP A 23 1.40 7.69 9.78
N ASP A 24 2.24 8.29 10.62
CA ASP A 24 2.00 9.63 11.18
C ASP A 24 2.22 10.76 10.18
N LYS A 25 2.84 10.46 9.02
CA LYS A 25 3.07 11.40 7.93
C LYS A 25 1.87 11.53 6.98
N ILE A 26 0.84 10.70 7.13
CA ILE A 26 -0.35 10.72 6.27
C ILE A 26 -1.43 11.62 6.90
N GLU A 27 -2.05 12.49 6.11
CA GLU A 27 -3.21 13.29 6.51
C GLU A 27 -4.50 12.47 6.38
N ARG A 28 -5.46 12.64 7.31
CA ARG A 28 -6.77 12.01 7.18
C ARG A 28 -7.61 12.76 6.15
N GLY A 29 -8.51 12.04 5.48
CA GLY A 29 -9.44 12.62 4.52
C GLY A 29 -9.40 11.92 3.18
N GLN A 30 -9.83 12.62 2.14
CA GLN A 30 -9.89 12.11 0.79
C GLN A 30 -9.67 13.29 -0.18
N ARG A 31 -8.47 13.38 -0.75
CA ARG A 31 -8.14 14.38 -1.77
C ARG A 31 -8.44 13.92 -3.21
N GLY A 32 -8.50 12.61 -3.45
CA GLY A 32 -8.79 12.01 -4.75
C GLY A 32 -9.99 11.06 -4.72
N SER A 33 -9.98 10.05 -5.60
CA SER A 33 -11.03 9.03 -5.69
C SER A 33 -11.00 8.00 -4.55
N LEU A 34 -9.88 7.91 -3.83
CA LEU A 34 -9.67 7.02 -2.69
C LEU A 34 -9.37 7.84 -1.43
N PRO A 35 -9.75 7.39 -0.22
CA PRO A 35 -9.26 7.98 1.02
C PRO A 35 -7.73 8.07 1.04
N ASN A 36 -7.21 9.12 1.67
CA ASN A 36 -5.78 9.32 1.90
C ASN A 36 -5.17 8.08 2.57
N GLY A 37 -3.95 7.71 2.17
CA GLY A 37 -3.39 6.42 2.59
C GLY A 37 -2.12 5.97 1.87
N ILE A 38 -1.81 4.70 2.04
CA ILE A 38 -0.62 4.05 1.48
C ILE A 38 -1.01 3.31 0.20
N LEU A 39 -0.22 3.45 -0.86
CA LEU A 39 -0.23 2.61 -2.06
C LEU A 39 1.14 1.96 -2.22
N TYR A 40 1.23 0.65 -2.04
CA TYR A 40 2.50 -0.07 -2.04
C TYR A 40 2.50 -1.18 -3.09
N LEU A 41 3.39 -1.12 -4.07
CA LEU A 41 3.60 -2.20 -5.03
C LEU A 41 4.43 -3.34 -4.42
N LYS A 42 3.81 -4.51 -4.27
CA LYS A 42 4.40 -5.74 -3.73
C LYS A 42 4.15 -6.91 -4.69
N GLY A 43 4.82 -8.04 -4.46
CA GLY A 43 4.56 -9.28 -5.20
C GLY A 43 4.62 -10.48 -4.27
N GLY A 44 4.01 -11.59 -4.69
CA GLY A 44 3.91 -12.81 -3.89
C GLY A 44 2.64 -12.88 -3.03
N ASP A 45 2.62 -13.83 -2.09
CA ASP A 45 1.58 -13.96 -1.08
C ASP A 45 1.86 -12.97 0.08
N LEU A 46 0.89 -12.13 0.38
CA LEU A 46 1.02 -11.00 1.31
C LEU A 46 0.10 -11.15 2.52
N ALA A 47 -0.75 -12.17 2.59
CA ALA A 47 -1.81 -12.24 3.61
C ALA A 47 -1.26 -12.19 5.05
N GLU A 48 -0.22 -12.98 5.32
CA GLU A 48 0.45 -13.02 6.63
C GLU A 48 1.12 -11.68 6.97
N GLU A 49 1.96 -11.16 6.07
CA GLU A 49 2.68 -9.89 6.25
C GLU A 49 1.71 -8.72 6.50
N LEU A 50 0.62 -8.65 5.74
CA LEU A 50 -0.38 -7.61 5.88
C LEU A 50 -1.21 -7.77 7.17
N GLY A 51 -1.46 -9.00 7.60
CA GLY A 51 -2.11 -9.30 8.89
C GLY A 51 -1.34 -8.72 10.07
N LEU A 52 -0.01 -8.79 10.03
CA LEU A 52 0.87 -8.23 11.08
C LEU A 52 0.80 -6.71 11.22
N THR A 53 0.27 -5.99 10.22
CA THR A 53 0.12 -4.54 10.30
C THR A 53 -1.00 -4.11 11.24
N GLY A 54 -1.98 -4.99 11.51
CA GLY A 54 -3.21 -4.64 12.24
C GLY A 54 -4.06 -3.58 11.55
N ARG A 55 -3.84 -3.32 10.25
CA ARG A 55 -4.57 -2.34 9.45
C ARG A 55 -5.47 -3.01 8.44
N ARG A 56 -6.55 -2.31 8.06
CA ARG A 56 -7.37 -2.70 6.90
C ARG A 56 -6.59 -2.43 5.63
N TRP A 57 -6.53 -3.42 4.74
CA TRP A 57 -5.86 -3.32 3.45
C TRP A 57 -6.78 -3.81 2.32
N TYR A 58 -6.43 -3.43 1.09
CA TYR A 58 -7.05 -3.89 -0.14
C TYR A 58 -5.95 -4.27 -1.12
N LEU A 59 -6.20 -5.27 -1.95
CA LEU A 59 -5.28 -5.71 -2.99
C LEU A 59 -5.84 -5.37 -4.36
N TYR A 60 -5.00 -4.80 -5.21
CA TYR A 60 -5.28 -4.57 -6.62
C TYR A 60 -4.26 -5.33 -7.46
N ASP A 61 -4.73 -6.33 -8.21
CA ASP A 61 -3.89 -7.13 -9.09
C ASP A 61 -3.41 -6.29 -10.29
N ILE A 62 -2.09 -6.14 -10.42
CA ILE A 62 -1.46 -5.45 -11.56
C ILE A 62 -1.64 -6.17 -12.89
N PRO A 63 -1.77 -7.52 -12.96
CA PRO A 63 -2.09 -8.22 -14.20
C PRO A 63 -3.37 -7.75 -14.91
N ARG A 64 -4.25 -7.04 -14.21
CA ARG A 64 -5.47 -6.45 -14.79
C ARG A 64 -5.17 -5.23 -15.68
N PHE A 65 -3.96 -4.69 -15.61
CA PHE A 65 -3.51 -3.49 -16.31
C PHE A 65 -2.32 -3.75 -17.25
N PHE A 66 -1.46 -4.71 -16.91
CA PHE A 66 -0.26 -5.04 -17.69
C PHE A 66 -0.16 -6.55 -17.88
N SER A 67 0.12 -6.99 -19.12
CA SER A 67 0.16 -8.41 -19.50
C SER A 67 1.55 -9.03 -19.49
N GLU A 68 2.58 -8.29 -19.07
CA GLU A 68 3.97 -8.78 -19.06
C GLU A 68 4.19 -9.77 -17.90
N GLU A 69 4.97 -10.82 -18.13
CA GLU A 69 5.26 -11.89 -17.14
C GLU A 69 5.77 -11.32 -15.79
N PHE A 70 6.55 -10.23 -15.85
CA PHE A 70 7.04 -9.54 -14.65
C PHE A 70 5.91 -9.11 -13.70
N PHE A 71 4.72 -8.80 -14.23
CA PHE A 71 3.59 -8.28 -13.47
C PHE A 71 2.64 -9.37 -12.96
N GLU A 72 2.75 -10.62 -13.40
CA GLU A 72 1.81 -11.72 -13.08
C GLU A 72 1.51 -11.88 -11.59
N THR A 73 2.52 -11.67 -10.74
CA THR A 73 2.39 -11.81 -9.28
C THR A 73 2.28 -10.48 -8.55
N LYS A 74 2.34 -9.35 -9.26
CA LYS A 74 2.41 -8.02 -8.67
C LYS A 74 1.04 -7.52 -8.25
N LYS A 75 0.98 -6.89 -7.09
CA LYS A 75 -0.23 -6.31 -6.50
C LYS A 75 0.09 -4.95 -5.89
N VAL A 76 -0.85 -4.02 -6.00
CA VAL A 76 -0.83 -2.81 -5.17
C VAL A 76 -1.63 -3.09 -3.90
N VAL A 77 -0.93 -3.00 -2.77
CA VAL A 77 -1.53 -2.97 -1.44
C VAL A 77 -1.97 -1.54 -1.15
N TYR A 78 -3.24 -1.36 -0.83
CA TYR A 78 -3.78 -0.08 -0.42
C TYR A 78 -4.26 -0.12 1.03
N THR A 79 -3.79 0.82 1.85
CA THR A 79 -4.17 0.95 3.27
C THR A 79 -4.67 2.37 3.54
N PRO A 80 -5.99 2.59 3.71
CA PRO A 80 -6.53 3.92 3.99
C PRO A 80 -6.21 4.36 5.42
N LYS A 81 -5.89 5.65 5.59
CA LYS A 81 -5.84 6.31 6.89
C LYS A 81 -7.18 6.98 7.19
N LYS A 82 -8.05 6.19 7.82
CA LYS A 82 -9.31 6.69 8.39
C LYS A 82 -9.08 7.44 9.71
#